data_AF-A0A523U8D4-F1
#
_entry.id   AF-A0A523U8D4-F1
#
_cell.length_a   1.000
_cell.length_b   1.000
_cell.length_c   1.000
_cell.angle_alpha   90.00
_cell.angle_beta   90.00
_cell.angle_gamma   90.00
#
_symmetry.space_group_name_H-M   'P 1'
#
loop_
_entity.id
_entity.type
_entity.pdbx_description
1 polymer ?
#
loop_
_entity_poly.entity_id
_entity_poly.type
_entity_poly.pdbx_seq_one_letter_code
_entity_poly.pdbx_strand_id
1 'polypeptide(L)'
;MTTITADEKALVKKIEGAYNALREALSTKIVGQEAVLEELLIALFSGGHCLLVGVPGLAKTLMIRSTAELLDLDFRRIQFTPDLMPSDITGTEVIGEDPETGERGFHFLDGPIFSNIILADEINRSTPKTQAALMEAMEEAQVTVGGVRHVLAQPFFVLATQNPIEQEGTYPLPTAQLDRFMFNVYVDYPDFEEERRIIKLTTTNYDADLKILLSRDEINEAIALIRRLSVPEDIMKYATHFARFTRTKEPGSPSFTKEWVKWGASPRAAQALIFGGKARAMLSGRMTPNHADVRALAPAVLRHRIITSFHADAEGVTTDDIVDQLIQFIPAPDFEPMPESKQKTFMEKVIAFFRKSD
;
A
#
# COMPACT_ATOMS: atom_id res chain seq x y z
N MET A 1 -11.47 -26.38 -5.71
CA MET A 1 -11.43 -25.39 -6.80
C MET A 1 -12.73 -24.60 -6.75
N THR A 2 -12.67 -23.33 -6.38
CA THR A 2 -13.84 -22.44 -6.37
C THR A 2 -14.28 -22.25 -7.83
N THR A 3 -15.49 -22.67 -8.18
CA THR A 3 -16.03 -22.50 -9.53
C THR A 3 -16.31 -21.01 -9.75
N ILE A 4 -15.55 -20.39 -10.66
CA ILE A 4 -15.71 -18.97 -10.99
C ILE A 4 -16.98 -18.79 -11.83
N THR A 5 -17.87 -17.91 -11.40
CA THR A 5 -19.16 -17.67 -12.09
C THR A 5 -18.98 -16.79 -13.33
N ALA A 6 -20.00 -16.75 -14.19
CA ALA A 6 -20.01 -15.82 -15.34
C ALA A 6 -20.02 -14.36 -14.88
N ASP A 7 -20.74 -14.06 -13.81
CA ASP A 7 -20.85 -12.72 -13.24
C ASP A 7 -19.50 -12.22 -12.68
N GLU A 8 -18.74 -13.10 -12.03
CA GLU A 8 -17.39 -12.77 -11.57
C GLU A 8 -16.45 -12.42 -12.73
N LYS A 9 -16.53 -13.15 -13.84
CA LYS A 9 -15.75 -12.82 -15.05
C LYS A 9 -16.17 -11.49 -15.65
N ALA A 10 -17.46 -11.18 -15.63
CA ALA A 10 -17.96 -9.88 -16.08
C ALA A 10 -17.47 -8.74 -15.17
N LEU A 11 -17.47 -8.94 -13.86
CA LEU A 11 -16.95 -7.99 -12.88
C LEU A 11 -15.45 -7.72 -13.11
N VAL A 12 -14.62 -8.75 -13.28
CA VAL A 12 -13.18 -8.58 -13.54
C VAL A 12 -12.92 -7.81 -14.84
N LYS A 13 -13.67 -8.11 -15.90
CA LYS A 13 -13.57 -7.36 -17.17
C LYS A 13 -14.00 -5.90 -17.01
N LYS A 14 -15.02 -5.64 -16.18
CA LYS A 14 -15.46 -4.28 -15.86
C LYS A 14 -14.39 -3.54 -15.08
N ILE A 15 -13.75 -4.18 -14.10
CA ILE A 15 -12.65 -3.61 -13.31
C ILE A 15 -11.44 -3.30 -14.19
N GLU A 16 -11.05 -4.21 -15.09
CA GLU A 16 -9.98 -3.96 -16.06
C GLU A 16 -10.29 -2.73 -16.93
N GLY A 17 -11.52 -2.63 -17.44
CA GLY A 17 -11.98 -1.47 -18.21
C GLY A 17 -11.93 -0.17 -17.40
N ALA A 18 -12.42 -0.20 -16.16
CA ALA A 18 -12.40 0.93 -15.25
C ALA A 18 -10.97 1.33 -14.87
N TYR A 19 -10.07 0.37 -14.63
CA TYR A 19 -8.66 0.63 -14.35
C TYR A 19 -7.97 1.37 -15.49
N ASN A 20 -8.18 0.91 -16.73
CA ASN A 20 -7.63 1.57 -17.91
C ASN A 20 -8.19 2.98 -18.10
N ALA A 21 -9.50 3.16 -17.94
CA ALA A 21 -10.14 4.47 -18.01
C ALA A 21 -9.67 5.42 -16.90
N LEU A 22 -9.47 4.91 -15.68
CA LEU A 22 -8.96 5.67 -14.55
C LEU A 22 -7.52 6.13 -14.79
N ARG A 23 -6.65 5.23 -15.29
CA ARG A 23 -5.28 5.59 -15.67
C ARG A 23 -5.26 6.67 -16.73
N GLU A 24 -6.08 6.54 -17.76
CA GLU A 24 -6.19 7.54 -18.83
C GLU A 24 -6.66 8.89 -18.25
N ALA A 25 -7.75 8.90 -17.48
CA ALA A 25 -8.29 10.10 -16.86
C ALA A 25 -7.26 10.80 -15.96
N LEU A 26 -6.56 10.04 -15.10
CA LEU A 26 -5.58 10.59 -14.17
C LEU A 26 -4.28 11.02 -14.85
N SER A 27 -3.86 10.37 -15.94
CA SER A 27 -2.67 10.79 -16.72
C SER A 27 -2.78 12.19 -17.32
N THR A 28 -4.00 12.73 -17.44
CA THR A 28 -4.24 14.10 -17.88
C THR A 28 -4.00 15.14 -16.78
N LYS A 29 -4.14 14.75 -15.50
CA LYS A 29 -4.00 15.63 -14.33
C LYS A 29 -2.71 15.39 -13.55
N ILE A 30 -2.14 14.20 -13.65
CA ILE A 30 -1.01 13.73 -12.85
C ILE A 30 0.06 13.22 -13.82
N VAL A 31 1.29 13.62 -13.60
CA VAL A 31 2.41 13.31 -14.49
C VAL A 31 3.44 12.48 -13.71
N GLY A 32 3.91 11.39 -14.31
CA GLY A 32 5.04 10.61 -13.80
C GLY A 32 4.76 9.77 -12.55
N GLN A 33 3.49 9.46 -12.28
CA GLN A 33 3.10 8.72 -11.07
C GLN A 33 2.21 7.51 -11.36
N GLU A 34 2.40 6.90 -12.53
CA GLU A 34 1.64 5.72 -12.96
C GLU A 34 1.88 4.52 -12.02
N ALA A 35 3.12 4.31 -11.57
CA ALA A 35 3.46 3.23 -10.65
C ALA A 35 2.83 3.44 -9.25
N VAL A 36 2.89 4.68 -8.76
CA VAL A 36 2.26 5.08 -7.49
C VAL A 36 0.75 4.83 -7.55
N LEU A 37 0.11 5.25 -8.64
CA LEU A 37 -1.31 5.03 -8.86
C LEU A 37 -1.67 3.53 -8.90
N GLU A 38 -0.89 2.73 -9.61
CA GLU A 38 -1.07 1.27 -9.66
C GLU A 38 -1.00 0.66 -8.24
N GLU A 39 0.01 1.01 -7.44
CA GLU A 39 0.14 0.52 -6.06
C GLU A 39 -1.01 0.95 -5.15
N LEU A 40 -1.48 2.20 -5.26
CA LEU A 40 -2.63 2.70 -4.49
C LEU A 40 -3.91 1.95 -4.83
N LEU A 41 -4.18 1.72 -6.11
CA LEU A 41 -5.37 0.98 -6.54
C LEU A 41 -5.29 -0.48 -6.14
N ILE A 42 -4.12 -1.12 -6.26
CA ILE A 42 -3.89 -2.48 -5.79
C ILE A 42 -4.21 -2.59 -4.29
N ALA A 43 -3.75 -1.63 -3.47
CA ALA A 43 -4.04 -1.63 -2.04
C ALA A 43 -5.54 -1.43 -1.76
N LEU A 44 -6.20 -0.49 -2.43
CA LEU A 44 -7.64 -0.24 -2.31
C LEU A 44 -8.45 -1.51 -2.61
N PHE A 45 -8.24 -2.14 -3.77
CA PHE A 45 -8.95 -3.36 -4.16
C PHE A 45 -8.56 -4.57 -3.30
N SER A 46 -7.40 -4.54 -2.65
CA SER A 46 -7.01 -5.57 -1.67
C SER A 46 -7.62 -5.34 -0.28
N GLY A 47 -8.26 -4.19 -0.05
CA GLY A 47 -8.72 -3.77 1.28
C GLY A 47 -7.56 -3.50 2.25
N GLY A 48 -6.41 -3.05 1.74
CA GLY A 48 -5.24 -2.67 2.53
C GLY A 48 -5.02 -1.16 2.54
N HIS A 49 -4.07 -0.71 3.35
CA HIS A 49 -3.72 0.71 3.49
C HIS A 49 -2.32 1.00 2.95
N CYS A 50 -2.07 2.25 2.54
CA CYS A 50 -0.77 2.66 2.03
C CYS A 50 -0.12 3.72 2.90
N LEU A 51 1.19 3.57 3.11
CA LEU A 51 2.06 4.62 3.57
C LEU A 51 2.76 5.21 2.34
N LEU A 52 2.65 6.51 2.12
CA LEU A 52 3.27 7.20 1.01
C LEU A 52 4.36 8.12 1.56
N VAL A 53 5.59 7.79 1.25
CA VAL A 53 6.76 8.58 1.64
C VAL A 53 7.24 9.35 0.41
N GLY A 54 7.39 10.65 0.54
CA GLY A 54 7.91 11.46 -0.55
C GLY A 54 7.80 12.94 -0.27
N VAL A 55 8.40 13.72 -1.15
CA VAL A 55 8.49 15.18 -1.01
C VAL A 55 7.14 15.88 -1.16
N PRO A 56 6.97 17.07 -0.54
CA PRO A 56 5.75 17.87 -0.68
C PRO A 56 5.58 18.39 -2.12
N GLY A 57 4.34 18.72 -2.48
CA GLY A 57 4.04 19.38 -3.76
C GLY A 57 3.80 18.46 -4.97
N LEU A 58 3.90 17.13 -4.81
CA LEU A 58 3.76 16.16 -5.91
C LEU A 58 2.31 15.74 -6.21
N ALA A 59 1.35 16.67 -6.18
CA ALA A 59 -0.06 16.42 -6.52
C ALA A 59 -0.75 15.22 -5.82
N LYS A 60 -0.22 14.72 -4.69
CA LYS A 60 -0.74 13.55 -3.96
C LYS A 60 -2.20 13.71 -3.54
N THR A 61 -2.56 14.91 -3.06
CA THR A 61 -3.94 15.24 -2.68
C THR A 61 -4.87 15.26 -3.89
N LEU A 62 -4.40 15.75 -5.04
CA LEU A 62 -5.16 15.72 -6.28
C LEU A 62 -5.37 14.29 -6.76
N MET A 63 -4.32 13.47 -6.72
CA MET A 63 -4.39 12.05 -7.08
C MET A 63 -5.47 11.32 -6.31
N ILE A 64 -5.40 11.37 -4.98
CA ILE A 64 -6.30 10.58 -4.14
C ILE A 64 -7.75 11.10 -4.22
N ARG A 65 -7.95 12.42 -4.34
CA ARG A 65 -9.27 13.02 -4.51
C ARG A 65 -9.89 12.63 -5.85
N SER A 66 -9.13 12.76 -6.94
CA SER A 66 -9.63 12.37 -8.28
C SER A 66 -9.89 10.86 -8.37
N THR A 67 -9.10 10.02 -7.71
CA THR A 67 -9.41 8.58 -7.58
C THR A 67 -10.72 8.36 -6.84
N ALA A 68 -10.98 9.07 -5.73
CA ALA A 68 -12.22 8.94 -4.98
C ALA A 68 -13.46 9.36 -5.80
N GLU A 69 -13.37 10.49 -6.51
CA GLU A 69 -14.43 10.99 -7.41
C GLU A 69 -14.73 10.01 -8.56
N LEU A 70 -13.69 9.43 -9.19
CA LEU A 70 -13.85 8.43 -10.26
C LEU A 70 -14.44 7.10 -9.77
N LEU A 71 -14.38 6.82 -8.47
CA LEU A 71 -14.80 5.54 -7.87
C LEU A 71 -16.05 5.66 -6.99
N ASP A 72 -16.72 6.83 -6.98
CA ASP A 72 -17.92 7.09 -6.16
C ASP A 72 -17.67 6.85 -4.65
N LEU A 73 -16.50 7.28 -4.17
CA LEU A 73 -16.06 7.11 -2.79
C LEU A 73 -15.96 8.45 -2.07
N ASP A 74 -16.42 8.49 -0.83
CA ASP A 74 -16.29 9.68 0.01
C ASP A 74 -14.83 9.92 0.38
N PHE A 75 -14.36 11.17 0.22
CA PHE A 75 -12.99 11.58 0.52
C PHE A 75 -12.92 12.53 1.71
N ARG A 76 -12.02 12.24 2.66
CA ARG A 76 -11.64 13.15 3.74
C ARG A 76 -10.13 13.27 3.86
N ARG A 77 -9.67 14.48 4.19
CA ARG A 77 -8.27 14.78 4.49
C ARG A 77 -8.15 15.12 5.97
N ILE A 78 -7.19 14.50 6.65
CA ILE A 78 -6.82 14.78 8.03
C ILE A 78 -5.36 15.24 8.00
N GLN A 79 -5.11 16.46 8.46
CA GLN A 79 -3.76 16.96 8.65
C GLN A 79 -3.31 16.58 10.06
N PHE A 80 -2.23 15.81 10.17
CA PHE A 80 -1.66 15.46 11.46
C PHE A 80 -0.80 16.63 11.95
N THR A 81 -1.18 17.16 13.11
CA THR A 81 -0.49 18.25 13.80
C THR A 81 -0.13 17.82 15.23
N PRO A 82 0.82 18.49 15.91
CA PRO A 82 1.23 18.11 17.26
C PRO A 82 0.12 18.18 18.31
N ASP A 83 -0.89 19.03 18.08
CA ASP A 83 -2.05 19.28 18.93
C ASP A 83 -3.26 18.38 18.62
N LEU A 84 -3.23 17.64 17.50
CA LEU A 84 -4.33 16.76 17.10
C LEU A 84 -4.59 15.67 18.15
N MET A 85 -5.81 15.61 18.67
CA MET A 85 -6.21 14.61 19.66
C MET A 85 -6.85 13.38 18.98
N PRO A 86 -6.83 12.20 19.63
CA PRO A 86 -7.53 11.02 19.14
C PRO A 86 -9.02 11.26 18.80
N SER A 87 -9.73 12.02 19.63
CA SER A 87 -11.15 12.36 19.42
C SER A 87 -11.40 13.20 18.18
N ASP A 88 -10.42 14.00 17.76
CA ASP A 88 -10.53 14.81 16.54
C ASP A 88 -10.46 13.95 15.27
N ILE A 89 -9.98 12.70 15.41
CA ILE A 89 -9.93 11.68 14.36
C ILE A 89 -11.15 10.77 14.46
N THR A 90 -11.40 10.20 15.65
CA THR A 90 -12.42 9.16 15.85
C THR A 90 -13.82 9.71 16.05
N GLY A 91 -13.99 11.00 16.31
CA GLY A 91 -15.25 11.60 16.72
C GLY A 91 -15.37 11.73 18.24
N THR A 92 -16.40 12.44 18.67
CA THR A 92 -16.61 12.80 20.07
C THR A 92 -18.10 12.76 20.44
N GLU A 93 -18.39 12.55 21.71
CA GLU A 93 -19.75 12.69 22.24
C GLU A 93 -19.96 14.13 22.70
N VAL A 94 -20.98 14.77 22.15
CA VAL A 94 -21.42 16.10 22.57
C VAL A 94 -22.76 16.01 23.28
N ILE A 95 -22.93 16.81 24.33
CA ILE A 95 -24.24 16.99 24.95
C ILE A 95 -24.98 18.01 24.09
N GLY A 96 -26.06 17.57 23.47
CA GLY A 96 -26.85 18.37 22.57
C GLY A 96 -28.34 18.15 22.81
N GLU A 97 -29.14 18.96 22.11
CA GLU A 97 -30.56 18.73 21.96
C GLU A 97 -30.76 18.16 20.55
N ASP A 98 -31.41 17.00 20.46
CA ASP A 98 -31.68 16.36 19.18
C ASP A 98 -32.54 17.31 18.30
N PRO A 99 -32.10 17.68 17.08
CA PRO A 99 -32.85 18.59 16.22
C PRO A 99 -34.22 18.06 15.79
N GLU A 100 -34.41 16.73 15.76
CA GLU A 100 -35.67 16.09 15.36
C GLU A 100 -36.58 15.82 16.56
N THR A 101 -36.04 15.50 17.74
CA THR A 101 -36.83 15.07 18.90
C THR A 101 -36.89 16.10 20.05
N GLY A 102 -35.97 17.06 20.11
CA GLY A 102 -35.86 18.03 21.20
C GLY A 102 -35.35 17.43 22.52
N GLU A 103 -34.96 16.15 22.53
CA GLU A 103 -34.44 15.49 23.72
C GLU A 103 -32.98 15.90 23.97
N ARG A 104 -32.67 16.24 25.23
CA ARG A 104 -31.29 16.48 25.66
C ARG A 104 -30.59 15.15 25.91
N GLY A 105 -29.56 14.87 25.13
CA GLY A 105 -28.81 13.62 25.21
C GLY A 105 -27.34 13.78 24.83
N PHE A 106 -26.60 12.68 25.01
CA PHE A 106 -25.29 12.53 24.38
C PHE A 106 -25.50 12.12 22.93
N HIS A 107 -25.00 12.91 22.00
CA HIS A 107 -25.00 12.62 20.57
C HIS A 107 -23.58 12.43 20.08
N PHE A 108 -23.36 11.38 19.30
CA PHE A 108 -22.08 11.14 18.68
C PHE A 108 -21.91 12.03 17.46
N LEU A 109 -20.79 12.75 17.39
CA LEU A 109 -20.38 13.52 16.23
C LEU A 109 -19.24 12.78 15.52
N ASP A 110 -19.55 12.31 14.32
CA ASP A 110 -18.62 11.55 13.48
C ASP A 110 -17.31 12.32 13.26
N GLY A 111 -16.20 11.65 13.53
CA GLY A 111 -14.88 12.14 13.17
C GLY A 111 -14.62 12.07 11.67
N PRO A 112 -13.53 12.68 11.18
CA PRO A 112 -13.17 12.65 9.77
C PRO A 112 -12.84 11.26 9.22
N ILE A 113 -12.62 10.24 10.07
CA ILE A 113 -12.41 8.85 9.62
C ILE A 113 -13.67 8.17 9.07
N PHE A 114 -14.85 8.73 9.29
CA PHE A 114 -16.11 8.20 8.74
C PHE A 114 -16.25 8.61 7.28
N SER A 115 -15.41 8.02 6.42
CA SER A 115 -15.35 8.22 4.98
C SER A 115 -14.75 6.97 4.32
N ASN A 116 -14.87 6.83 3.00
CA ASN A 116 -14.27 5.70 2.30
C ASN A 116 -12.75 5.83 2.13
N ILE A 117 -12.28 7.02 1.75
CA ILE A 117 -10.86 7.30 1.54
C ILE A 117 -10.41 8.41 2.48
N ILE A 118 -9.40 8.10 3.29
CA ILE A 118 -8.75 9.02 4.21
C ILE A 118 -7.34 9.33 3.73
N LEU A 119 -7.05 10.60 3.47
CA LEU A 119 -5.68 11.10 3.36
C LEU A 119 -5.21 11.59 4.73
N ALA A 120 -4.34 10.82 5.38
CA ALA A 120 -3.72 11.17 6.66
C ALA A 120 -2.36 11.82 6.41
N ASP A 121 -2.34 13.14 6.29
CA ASP A 121 -1.17 13.91 5.87
C ASP A 121 -0.21 14.12 7.04
N GLU A 122 1.08 13.86 6.83
CA GLU A 122 2.17 14.06 7.80
C GLU A 122 1.95 13.32 9.12
N ILE A 123 1.59 12.04 9.04
CA ILE A 123 1.21 11.21 10.21
C ILE A 123 2.27 11.21 11.33
N ASN A 124 3.54 11.45 10.98
CA ASN A 124 4.64 11.56 11.92
C ASN A 124 4.66 12.87 12.72
N ARG A 125 3.77 13.85 12.50
CA ARG A 125 3.74 15.11 13.27
C ARG A 125 2.87 15.07 14.52
N SER A 126 2.02 14.05 14.68
CA SER A 126 1.18 13.90 15.88
C SER A 126 1.75 12.91 16.89
N THR A 127 1.27 12.99 18.12
CA THR A 127 1.72 12.10 19.21
C THR A 127 1.43 10.61 18.91
N PRO A 128 2.19 9.68 19.52
CA PRO A 128 1.95 8.24 19.36
C PRO A 128 0.52 7.78 19.71
N LYS A 129 -0.16 8.49 20.63
CA LYS A 129 -1.54 8.19 21.02
C LYS A 129 -2.53 8.50 19.90
N THR A 130 -2.33 9.63 19.22
CA THR A 130 -3.13 10.05 18.06
C THR A 130 -2.89 9.13 16.86
N GLN A 131 -1.63 8.75 16.61
CA GLN A 131 -1.29 7.75 15.59
C GLN A 131 -1.97 6.41 15.87
N ALA A 132 -1.95 5.94 17.12
CA ALA A 132 -2.57 4.68 17.52
C ALA A 132 -4.09 4.65 17.27
N ALA A 133 -4.80 5.77 17.45
CA ALA A 133 -6.23 5.85 17.20
C ALA A 133 -6.58 5.59 15.72
N LEU A 134 -5.79 6.14 14.78
CA LEU A 134 -5.95 5.83 13.36
C LEU A 134 -5.59 4.36 13.06
N MET A 135 -4.52 3.83 13.67
CA MET A 135 -4.12 2.44 13.47
C MET A 135 -5.17 1.43 13.97
N GLU A 136 -5.86 1.74 15.07
CA GLU A 136 -6.97 0.93 15.59
C GLU A 136 -8.13 0.92 14.59
N ALA A 137 -8.52 2.09 14.08
CA ALA A 137 -9.57 2.22 13.06
C ALA A 137 -9.23 1.42 11.78
N MET A 138 -7.96 1.44 11.35
CA MET A 138 -7.47 0.67 10.20
C MET A 138 -7.58 -0.84 10.41
N GLU A 139 -7.25 -1.34 11.61
CA GLU A 139 -7.22 -2.78 11.87
C GLU A 139 -8.63 -3.35 12.16
N GLU A 140 -9.46 -2.60 12.89
CA GLU A 140 -10.76 -3.06 13.37
C GLU A 140 -11.94 -2.63 12.47
N ALA A 141 -11.71 -1.72 11.52
CA ALA A 141 -12.74 -1.11 10.66
C ALA A 141 -13.92 -0.50 11.46
N GLN A 142 -13.64 -0.06 12.68
CA GLN A 142 -14.60 0.51 13.62
C GLN A 142 -13.86 1.36 14.66
N VAL A 143 -14.60 2.16 15.41
CA VAL A 143 -14.11 2.82 16.63
C VAL A 143 -15.10 2.66 17.77
N THR A 144 -14.60 2.77 19.00
CA THR A 144 -15.44 2.80 20.20
C THR A 144 -15.34 4.16 20.86
N VAL A 145 -16.45 4.89 20.92
CA VAL A 145 -16.53 6.21 21.58
C VAL A 145 -17.72 6.16 22.53
N GLY A 146 -17.56 6.69 23.76
CA GLY A 146 -18.64 6.63 24.76
C GLY A 146 -19.03 5.23 25.23
N GLY A 147 -18.24 4.20 24.91
CA GLY A 147 -18.60 2.79 25.13
C GLY A 147 -19.54 2.22 24.05
N VAL A 148 -19.85 2.98 23.00
CA VAL A 148 -20.64 2.55 21.84
C VAL A 148 -19.70 2.27 20.66
N ARG A 149 -19.98 1.18 19.93
CA ARG A 149 -19.22 0.77 18.75
C ARG A 149 -19.81 1.43 17.50
N HIS A 150 -18.97 2.13 16.73
CA HIS A 150 -19.32 2.79 15.48
C HIS A 150 -18.53 2.14 14.34
N VAL A 151 -19.23 1.64 13.32
CA VAL A 151 -18.63 0.94 12.17
C VAL A 151 -18.26 1.94 11.08
N LEU A 152 -17.09 1.77 10.46
CA LEU A 152 -16.62 2.64 9.38
C LEU A 152 -17.22 2.24 8.03
N ALA A 153 -17.36 3.23 7.14
CA ALA A 153 -17.86 3.04 5.78
C ALA A 153 -16.94 2.09 4.98
N GLN A 154 -17.53 1.21 4.16
CA GLN A 154 -16.80 0.26 3.33
C GLN A 154 -16.90 0.62 1.83
N PRO A 155 -15.79 0.56 1.07
CA PRO A 155 -14.43 0.21 1.52
C PRO A 155 -13.83 1.33 2.40
N PHE A 156 -13.01 0.95 3.38
CA PHE A 156 -12.25 1.87 4.23
C PHE A 156 -10.77 1.83 3.83
N PHE A 157 -10.28 2.88 3.18
CA PHE A 157 -8.92 3.01 2.68
C PHE A 157 -8.23 4.20 3.34
N VAL A 158 -6.98 4.01 3.74
CA VAL A 158 -6.17 5.05 4.37
C VAL A 158 -4.87 5.18 3.60
N LEU A 159 -4.61 6.39 3.12
CA LEU A 159 -3.34 6.81 2.57
C LEU A 159 -2.68 7.74 3.59
N ALA A 160 -1.71 7.22 4.34
CA ALA A 160 -0.92 8.03 5.25
C ALA A 160 0.30 8.59 4.51
N THR A 161 0.66 9.85 4.71
CA THR A 161 1.87 10.44 4.14
C THR A 161 2.92 10.71 5.20
N GLN A 162 4.19 10.59 4.82
CA GLN A 162 5.31 11.07 5.61
C GLN A 162 6.27 11.88 4.75
N ASN A 163 6.72 13.01 5.28
CA ASN A 163 7.81 13.78 4.70
C ASN A 163 9.13 13.30 5.33
N PRO A 164 10.06 12.71 4.55
CA PRO A 164 11.31 12.18 5.08
C PRO A 164 12.32 13.26 5.50
N ILE A 165 12.13 14.51 5.07
CA ILE A 165 13.08 15.61 5.29
C ILE A 165 12.88 16.29 6.65
N GLU A 166 11.62 16.39 7.11
CA GLU A 166 11.29 17.06 8.37
C GLU A 166 11.52 16.11 9.55
N GLN A 167 12.60 16.32 10.30
CA GLN A 167 12.92 15.54 11.50
C GLN A 167 12.52 16.24 12.80
N GLU A 168 12.43 17.58 12.81
CA GLU A 168 12.07 18.33 14.01
C GLU A 168 10.57 18.23 14.32
N GLY A 169 10.24 17.96 15.59
CA GLY A 169 8.86 17.87 16.04
C GLY A 169 8.10 16.66 15.49
N THR A 170 8.81 15.60 15.08
CA THR A 170 8.20 14.39 14.55
C THR A 170 8.35 13.18 15.49
N TYR A 171 7.37 12.29 15.42
CA TYR A 171 7.27 11.02 16.12
C TYR A 171 7.27 9.90 15.08
N PRO A 172 8.39 9.16 14.91
CA PRO A 172 8.45 8.08 13.94
C PRO A 172 7.46 6.97 14.31
N LEU A 173 6.79 6.40 13.31
CA LEU A 173 5.94 5.23 13.51
C LEU A 173 6.82 4.03 13.93
N PRO A 174 6.52 3.36 15.04
CA PRO A 174 7.16 2.10 15.40
C PRO A 174 6.96 1.05 14.31
N THR A 175 7.90 0.11 14.17
CA THR A 175 7.82 -0.96 13.16
C THR A 175 6.51 -1.76 13.24
N ALA A 176 5.98 -1.96 14.45
CA ALA A 176 4.70 -2.63 14.64
C ALA A 176 3.50 -1.86 14.05
N GLN A 177 3.57 -0.53 13.97
CA GLN A 177 2.57 0.29 13.29
C GLN A 177 2.80 0.30 11.77
N LEU A 178 4.05 0.43 11.33
CA LEU A 178 4.40 0.33 9.91
C LEU A 178 3.91 -0.99 9.29
N ASP A 179 4.03 -2.12 9.99
CA ASP A 179 3.61 -3.44 9.49
C ASP A 179 2.10 -3.55 9.20
N ARG A 180 1.27 -2.61 9.72
CA ARG A 180 -0.16 -2.50 9.41
C ARG A 180 -0.45 -1.93 8.02
N PHE A 181 0.48 -1.16 7.45
CA PHE A 181 0.35 -0.69 6.08
C PHE A 181 0.70 -1.81 5.11
N MET A 182 -0.16 -2.06 4.13
CA MET A 182 0.06 -3.07 3.10
C MET A 182 1.30 -2.70 2.28
N PHE A 183 1.36 -1.45 1.80
CA PHE A 183 2.47 -0.92 1.01
C PHE A 183 3.10 0.31 1.64
N ASN A 184 4.41 0.44 1.44
CA ASN A 184 5.16 1.68 1.53
C ASN A 184 5.52 2.14 0.11
N VAL A 185 4.88 3.20 -0.35
CA VAL A 185 4.97 3.74 -1.70
C VAL A 185 5.91 4.93 -1.69
N TYR A 186 6.95 4.91 -2.52
CA TYR A 186 7.85 6.05 -2.67
C TYR A 186 7.44 6.94 -3.84
N VAL A 187 7.53 8.25 -3.62
CA VAL A 187 7.35 9.26 -4.68
C VAL A 187 8.56 10.17 -4.68
N ASP A 188 9.34 10.09 -5.75
CA ASP A 188 10.51 10.93 -5.99
C ASP A 188 10.14 12.19 -6.79
N TYR A 189 11.07 13.12 -6.92
CA TYR A 189 10.91 14.27 -7.79
C TYR A 189 10.70 13.84 -9.25
N PRO A 190 9.80 14.53 -9.98
CA PRO A 190 9.61 14.29 -11.41
C PRO A 190 10.88 14.61 -12.18
N ASP A 191 11.05 13.97 -13.34
CA ASP A 191 12.10 14.37 -14.27
C ASP A 191 11.80 15.76 -14.87
N PHE A 192 12.76 16.34 -15.60
CA PHE A 192 12.62 17.68 -16.18
C PHE A 192 11.39 17.83 -17.09
N GLU A 193 11.07 16.84 -17.92
CA GLU A 193 9.92 16.93 -18.83
C GLU A 193 8.60 16.71 -18.07
N GLU A 194 8.61 15.83 -17.07
CA GLU A 194 7.49 15.63 -16.16
C GLU A 194 7.20 16.90 -15.36
N GLU A 195 8.21 17.53 -14.77
CA GLU A 195 8.11 18.78 -14.02
C GLU A 195 7.59 19.91 -14.94
N ARG A 196 8.13 20.01 -16.15
CA ARG A 196 7.66 20.98 -17.16
C ARG A 196 6.19 20.77 -17.52
N ARG A 197 5.72 19.51 -17.60
CA ARG A 197 4.30 19.21 -17.82
C ARG A 197 3.45 19.58 -16.60
N ILE A 198 3.92 19.31 -15.38
CA ILE A 198 3.25 19.72 -14.14
C ILE A 198 3.06 21.24 -14.10
N ILE A 199 4.11 22.01 -14.39
CA ILE A 199 4.05 23.48 -14.46
C ILE A 199 3.00 23.94 -15.48
N LYS A 200 2.96 23.34 -16.67
CA LYS A 200 1.93 23.68 -17.68
C LYS A 200 0.52 23.36 -17.19
N LEU A 201 0.29 22.17 -16.65
CA LEU A 201 -1.04 21.74 -16.20
C LEU A 201 -1.55 22.62 -15.06
N THR A 202 -0.72 22.88 -14.05
CA THR A 202 -1.07 23.69 -12.87
C THR A 202 -1.28 25.18 -13.19
N THR A 203 -0.79 25.67 -14.32
CA THR A 203 -0.98 27.06 -14.76
C THR A 203 -2.16 27.26 -15.72
N THR A 204 -2.90 26.19 -16.03
CA THR A 204 -4.14 26.24 -16.81
C THR A 204 -5.32 25.76 -15.97
N ASN A 205 -6.42 26.52 -15.95
CA ASN A 205 -7.68 26.08 -15.33
C ASN A 205 -8.33 25.01 -16.22
N TYR A 206 -7.99 23.75 -16.00
CA TYR A 206 -8.63 22.62 -16.68
C TYR A 206 -9.38 21.76 -15.67
N ASP A 207 -10.68 22.05 -15.51
CA ASP A 207 -11.61 21.15 -14.81
C ASP A 207 -12.20 20.18 -15.83
N ALA A 208 -11.62 18.98 -15.90
CA ALA A 208 -12.25 17.86 -16.57
C ALA A 208 -13.34 17.29 -15.66
N ASP A 209 -14.56 17.21 -16.19
CA ASP A 209 -15.69 16.53 -15.57
C ASP A 209 -15.38 15.03 -15.45
N LEU A 210 -15.09 14.58 -14.22
CA LEU A 210 -14.74 13.18 -13.94
C LEU A 210 -16.03 12.36 -13.86
N LYS A 211 -16.14 11.36 -14.74
CA LYS A 211 -17.26 10.43 -14.73
C LYS A 211 -16.95 9.26 -13.82
N ILE A 212 -17.91 8.92 -12.97
CA ILE A 212 -17.85 7.72 -12.13
C ILE A 212 -17.66 6.48 -13.02
N LEU A 213 -16.65 5.66 -12.70
CA LEU A 213 -16.25 4.46 -13.44
C LEU A 213 -16.73 3.16 -12.77
N LEU A 214 -16.73 3.14 -11.44
CA LEU A 214 -17.19 2.03 -10.60
C LEU A 214 -18.02 2.60 -9.45
N SER A 215 -19.05 1.87 -9.04
CA SER A 215 -19.78 2.20 -7.81
C SER A 215 -19.08 1.64 -6.58
N ARG A 216 -19.43 2.18 -5.40
CA ARG A 216 -18.99 1.67 -4.09
C ARG A 216 -19.27 0.16 -3.92
N ASP A 217 -20.46 -0.29 -4.33
CA ASP A 217 -20.86 -1.70 -4.20
C ASP A 217 -20.00 -2.62 -5.08
N GLU A 218 -19.68 -2.19 -6.30
CA GLU A 218 -18.82 -2.94 -7.22
C GLU A 218 -17.39 -3.08 -6.68
N ILE A 219 -16.89 -2.06 -5.98
CA ILE A 219 -15.59 -2.11 -5.32
C ILE A 219 -15.62 -3.08 -4.14
N ASN A 220 -16.69 -3.07 -3.33
CA ASN A 220 -16.87 -4.02 -2.24
C ASN A 220 -16.97 -5.48 -2.76
N GLU A 221 -17.68 -5.70 -3.87
CA GLU A 221 -17.73 -7.01 -4.54
C GLU A 221 -16.35 -7.44 -5.06
N ALA A 222 -15.57 -6.51 -5.61
CA ALA A 222 -14.21 -6.77 -6.08
C ALA A 222 -13.28 -7.18 -4.92
N ILE A 223 -13.33 -6.47 -3.79
CA ILE A 223 -12.56 -6.81 -2.58
C ILE A 223 -12.95 -8.19 -2.07
N ALA A 224 -14.26 -8.49 -2.02
CA ALA A 224 -14.77 -9.80 -1.60
C ALA A 224 -14.31 -10.92 -2.56
N LEU A 225 -14.29 -10.66 -3.87
CA LEU A 225 -13.78 -11.60 -4.87
C LEU A 225 -12.29 -11.87 -4.68
N ILE A 226 -11.44 -10.85 -4.54
CA ILE A 226 -10.00 -11.02 -4.28
C ILE A 226 -9.75 -11.91 -3.06
N ARG A 227 -10.50 -11.70 -1.97
CA ARG A 227 -10.32 -12.48 -0.73
C ARG A 227 -10.54 -13.98 -0.94
N ARG A 228 -11.50 -14.38 -1.77
CA ARG A 228 -11.84 -15.80 -2.02
C ARG A 228 -11.19 -16.44 -3.24
N LEU A 229 -10.58 -15.66 -4.15
CA LEU A 229 -9.87 -16.20 -5.31
C LEU A 229 -8.77 -17.17 -4.85
N SER A 230 -8.69 -18.32 -5.51
CA SER A 230 -7.66 -19.32 -5.21
C SER A 230 -6.32 -18.90 -5.81
N VAL A 231 -5.23 -19.23 -5.12
CA VAL A 231 -3.87 -18.96 -5.58
C VAL A 231 -3.17 -20.29 -5.78
N PRO A 232 -2.45 -20.48 -6.91
CA PRO A 232 -1.60 -21.65 -7.12
C PRO A 232 -0.57 -21.82 -5.99
N GLU A 233 -0.29 -23.07 -5.62
CA GLU A 233 0.61 -23.41 -4.51
C GLU A 233 2.04 -22.89 -4.75
N ASP A 234 2.51 -22.89 -5.98
CA ASP A 234 3.79 -22.33 -6.40
C ASP A 234 3.88 -20.82 -6.14
N ILE A 235 2.82 -20.06 -6.44
CA ILE A 235 2.75 -18.63 -6.15
C ILE A 235 2.72 -18.37 -4.63
N MET A 236 2.00 -19.19 -3.87
CA MET A 236 1.99 -19.10 -2.40
C MET A 236 3.38 -19.36 -1.80
N LYS A 237 4.09 -20.38 -2.30
CA LYS A 237 5.48 -20.66 -1.91
C LYS A 237 6.41 -19.50 -2.28
N TYR A 238 6.26 -18.95 -3.49
CA TYR A 238 7.06 -17.82 -3.97
C TYR A 238 6.92 -16.59 -3.08
N ALA A 239 5.69 -16.17 -2.76
CA ALA A 239 5.42 -15.07 -1.83
C ALA A 239 5.94 -15.36 -0.40
N THR A 240 5.85 -16.62 0.03
CA THR A 240 6.36 -17.05 1.35
C THR A 240 7.89 -16.96 1.42
N HIS A 241 8.60 -17.30 0.35
CA HIS A 241 10.07 -17.20 0.30
C HIS A 241 10.55 -15.76 0.51
N PHE A 242 9.89 -14.77 -0.10
CA PHE A 242 10.21 -13.35 0.12
C PHE A 242 10.16 -12.97 1.60
N ALA A 243 9.10 -13.35 2.31
CA ALA A 243 9.00 -13.05 3.74
C ALA A 243 10.01 -13.88 4.57
N ARG A 244 10.17 -15.17 4.29
CA ARG A 244 11.02 -16.06 5.10
C ARG A 244 12.51 -15.76 4.94
N PHE A 245 12.99 -15.47 3.74
CA PHE A 245 14.43 -15.25 3.49
C PHE A 245 14.96 -13.93 4.05
N THR A 246 14.08 -13.00 4.43
CA THR A 246 14.46 -11.85 5.25
C THR A 246 14.76 -12.22 6.71
N ARG A 247 14.34 -13.39 7.19
CA ARG A 247 14.52 -13.82 8.59
C ARG A 247 15.82 -14.60 8.73
N THR A 248 16.81 -14.00 9.36
CA THR A 248 18.20 -14.50 9.39
C THR A 248 18.40 -15.86 10.06
N LYS A 249 17.46 -16.27 10.93
CA LYS A 249 17.53 -17.55 11.67
C LYS A 249 16.85 -18.72 10.95
N GLU A 250 16.19 -18.47 9.82
CA GLU A 250 15.49 -19.52 9.08
C GLU A 250 16.46 -20.36 8.22
N PRO A 251 16.23 -21.68 8.08
CA PRO A 251 16.97 -22.50 7.13
C PRO A 251 16.80 -21.97 5.70
N GLY A 252 17.91 -21.88 4.96
CA GLY A 252 17.91 -21.40 3.57
C GLY A 252 17.97 -19.87 3.42
N SER A 253 18.00 -19.09 4.52
CA SER A 253 18.19 -17.64 4.42
C SER A 253 19.55 -17.29 3.78
N PRO A 254 19.56 -16.39 2.77
CA PRO A 254 20.78 -15.97 2.08
C PRO A 254 21.86 -15.45 3.02
N SER A 255 23.14 -15.54 2.62
CA SER A 255 24.24 -14.99 3.41
C SER A 255 24.10 -13.48 3.60
N PHE A 256 23.78 -12.75 2.53
CA PHE A 256 23.63 -11.30 2.58
C PHE A 256 22.53 -10.84 3.55
N THR A 257 21.44 -11.60 3.71
CA THR A 257 20.41 -11.22 4.69
C THR A 257 20.89 -11.43 6.12
N LYS A 258 21.74 -12.42 6.39
CA LYS A 258 22.35 -12.62 7.72
C LYS A 258 23.28 -11.49 8.11
N GLU A 259 23.94 -10.88 7.12
CA GLU A 259 24.87 -9.77 7.29
C GLU A 259 24.12 -8.43 7.40
N TRP A 260 23.16 -8.19 6.52
CA TRP A 260 22.52 -6.89 6.36
C TRP A 260 21.18 -6.72 7.08
N VAL A 261 20.50 -7.80 7.47
CA VAL A 261 19.17 -7.73 8.11
C VAL A 261 19.26 -8.01 9.60
N LYS A 262 18.82 -7.04 10.41
CA LYS A 262 18.64 -7.19 11.87
C LYS A 262 17.31 -7.85 12.20
N TRP A 263 16.24 -7.45 11.52
CA TRP A 263 14.90 -7.98 11.72
C TRP A 263 14.16 -8.10 10.39
N GLY A 264 13.61 -9.28 10.11
CA GLY A 264 12.93 -9.58 8.86
C GLY A 264 11.42 -9.36 8.90
N ALA A 265 10.79 -9.54 7.75
CA ALA A 265 9.38 -9.29 7.53
C ALA A 265 8.46 -10.29 8.24
N SER A 266 7.32 -9.79 8.73
CA SER A 266 6.28 -10.61 9.39
C SER A 266 5.49 -11.47 8.38
N PRO A 267 4.65 -12.41 8.81
CA PRO A 267 3.73 -13.13 7.91
C PRO A 267 2.79 -12.20 7.12
N ARG A 268 2.55 -10.96 7.59
CA ARG A 268 1.75 -9.97 6.85
C ARG A 268 2.37 -9.61 5.52
N ALA A 269 3.70 -9.68 5.37
CA ALA A 269 4.36 -9.46 4.08
C ALA A 269 3.91 -10.48 3.03
N ALA A 270 3.91 -11.77 3.37
CA ALA A 270 3.46 -12.81 2.44
C ALA A 270 1.96 -12.64 2.11
N GLN A 271 1.13 -12.28 3.09
CA GLN A 271 -0.28 -11.99 2.86
C GLN A 271 -0.47 -10.80 1.92
N ALA A 272 0.25 -9.70 2.13
CA ALA A 272 0.20 -8.50 1.30
C ALA A 272 0.66 -8.79 -0.13
N LEU A 273 1.72 -9.59 -0.33
CA LEU A 273 2.15 -10.04 -1.65
C LEU A 273 1.06 -10.84 -2.38
N ILE A 274 0.35 -11.72 -1.65
CA ILE A 274 -0.71 -12.54 -2.23
C ILE A 274 -1.94 -11.70 -2.59
N PHE A 275 -2.46 -10.89 -1.66
CA PHE A 275 -3.63 -10.05 -1.93
C PHE A 275 -3.32 -9.02 -3.00
N GLY A 276 -2.15 -8.38 -2.93
CA GLY A 276 -1.70 -7.43 -3.93
C GLY A 276 -1.51 -8.09 -5.29
N GLY A 277 -0.92 -9.29 -5.34
CA GLY A 277 -0.76 -10.04 -6.59
C GLY A 277 -2.11 -10.40 -7.24
N LYS A 278 -3.09 -10.83 -6.43
CA LYS A 278 -4.45 -11.08 -6.90
C LYS A 278 -5.11 -9.82 -7.45
N ALA A 279 -5.01 -8.70 -6.73
CA ALA A 279 -5.57 -7.43 -7.17
C ALA A 279 -4.91 -6.97 -8.47
N ARG A 280 -3.58 -7.05 -8.58
CA ARG A 280 -2.84 -6.73 -9.80
C ARG A 280 -3.25 -7.59 -11.00
N ALA A 281 -3.43 -8.89 -10.78
CA ALA A 281 -3.94 -9.79 -11.81
C ALA A 281 -5.34 -9.37 -12.27
N MET A 282 -6.23 -9.05 -11.32
CA MET A 282 -7.59 -8.61 -11.60
C MET A 282 -7.65 -7.28 -12.35
N LEU A 283 -6.82 -6.30 -11.99
CA LEU A 283 -6.68 -5.04 -12.72
C LEU A 283 -6.21 -5.27 -14.17
N SER A 284 -5.51 -6.38 -14.41
CA SER A 284 -5.07 -6.83 -15.75
C SER A 284 -6.05 -7.83 -16.40
N GLY A 285 -7.29 -7.93 -15.92
CA GLY A 285 -8.31 -8.83 -16.48
C GLY A 285 -8.12 -10.33 -16.15
N ARG A 286 -7.15 -10.69 -15.30
CA ARG A 286 -6.81 -12.07 -14.93
C ARG A 286 -7.39 -12.46 -13.56
N MET A 287 -7.88 -13.68 -13.46
CA MET A 287 -8.43 -14.24 -12.21
C MET A 287 -7.37 -14.84 -11.27
N THR A 288 -6.16 -15.05 -11.77
CA THR A 288 -5.11 -15.76 -11.05
C THR A 288 -3.80 -15.01 -11.18
N PRO A 289 -3.10 -14.74 -10.06
CA PRO A 289 -1.81 -14.10 -10.09
C PRO A 289 -0.74 -15.03 -10.65
N ASN A 290 0.28 -14.43 -11.25
CA ASN A 290 1.51 -15.11 -11.65
C ASN A 290 2.70 -14.61 -10.82
N HIS A 291 3.88 -15.16 -11.07
CA HIS A 291 5.10 -14.79 -10.35
C HIS A 291 5.48 -13.32 -10.54
N ALA A 292 5.24 -12.75 -11.73
CA ALA A 292 5.54 -11.35 -12.02
C ALA A 292 4.69 -10.39 -11.18
N ASP A 293 3.42 -10.73 -10.94
CA ASP A 293 2.52 -9.93 -10.10
C ASP A 293 3.05 -9.80 -8.67
N VAL A 294 3.51 -10.92 -8.09
CA VAL A 294 4.10 -10.95 -6.74
C VAL A 294 5.44 -10.24 -6.71
N ARG A 295 6.32 -10.54 -7.67
CA ARG A 295 7.67 -9.98 -7.75
C ARG A 295 7.66 -8.46 -7.82
N ALA A 296 6.77 -7.90 -8.63
CA ALA A 296 6.73 -6.48 -8.86
C ALA A 296 6.12 -5.69 -7.67
N LEU A 297 5.53 -6.37 -6.68
CA LEU A 297 5.07 -5.76 -5.42
C LEU A 297 6.05 -5.96 -4.25
N ALA A 298 7.11 -6.74 -4.44
CA ALA A 298 8.10 -7.02 -3.40
C ALA A 298 8.73 -5.75 -2.79
N PRO A 299 9.13 -4.72 -3.56
CA PRO A 299 9.66 -3.47 -3.01
C PRO A 299 8.67 -2.78 -2.09
N ALA A 300 7.45 -2.49 -2.59
CA ALA A 300 6.42 -1.78 -1.83
C ALA A 300 5.98 -2.52 -0.57
N VAL A 301 6.02 -3.87 -0.56
CA VAL A 301 5.64 -4.68 0.61
C VAL A 301 6.77 -4.79 1.62
N LEU A 302 8.01 -5.02 1.19
CA LEU A 302 9.09 -5.45 2.09
C LEU A 302 9.86 -4.29 2.71
N ARG A 303 9.93 -3.14 2.03
CA ARG A 303 10.84 -2.04 2.40
C ARG A 303 10.67 -1.52 3.82
N HIS A 304 9.43 -1.39 4.30
CA HIS A 304 9.12 -0.95 5.68
C HIS A 304 9.04 -2.10 6.69
N ARG A 305 9.26 -3.34 6.24
CA ARG A 305 9.19 -4.57 7.05
C ARG A 305 10.56 -5.19 7.32
N ILE A 306 11.63 -4.60 6.80
CA ILE A 306 13.01 -5.02 7.01
C ILE A 306 13.71 -3.93 7.83
N ILE A 307 14.38 -4.34 8.90
CA ILE A 307 15.26 -3.46 9.69
C ILE A 307 16.70 -3.84 9.35
N THR A 308 17.48 -2.86 8.89
CA THR A 308 18.91 -3.04 8.58
C THR A 308 19.74 -3.30 9.84
N SER A 309 20.85 -4.01 9.65
CA SER A 309 21.87 -4.19 10.69
C SER A 309 22.83 -3.00 10.71
N PHE A 310 23.55 -2.83 11.81
CA PHE A 310 24.63 -1.82 11.87
C PHE A 310 25.70 -2.03 10.79
N HIS A 311 25.88 -3.27 10.33
CA HIS A 311 26.83 -3.58 9.26
C HIS A 311 26.34 -3.05 7.91
N ALA A 312 25.05 -3.24 7.59
CA ALA A 312 24.42 -2.63 6.42
C ALA A 312 24.50 -1.11 6.45
N ASP A 313 24.18 -0.49 7.60
CA ASP A 313 24.23 0.97 7.75
C ASP A 313 25.66 1.50 7.52
N ALA A 314 26.68 0.79 8.00
CA ALA A 314 28.09 1.17 7.81
C ALA A 314 28.56 1.03 6.35
N GLU A 315 27.97 0.10 5.60
CA GLU A 315 28.24 -0.11 4.16
C GLU A 315 27.35 0.76 3.25
N GLY A 316 26.40 1.50 3.82
CA GLY A 316 25.43 2.29 3.07
C GLY A 316 24.38 1.45 2.33
N VAL A 317 24.18 0.20 2.73
CA VAL A 317 23.19 -0.72 2.14
C VAL A 317 21.80 -0.35 2.64
N THR A 318 20.89 -0.08 1.71
CA THR A 318 19.50 0.28 2.01
C THR A 318 18.58 -0.94 2.06
N THR A 319 17.37 -0.77 2.58
CA THR A 319 16.35 -1.82 2.52
C THR A 319 15.94 -2.15 1.09
N ASP A 320 15.96 -1.17 0.17
CA ASP A 320 15.70 -1.40 -1.26
C ASP A 320 16.78 -2.28 -1.89
N ASP A 321 18.06 -2.05 -1.58
CA ASP A 321 19.16 -2.89 -2.05
C ASP A 321 18.98 -4.35 -1.60
N ILE A 322 18.58 -4.56 -0.34
CA ILE A 322 18.30 -5.90 0.21
C ILE A 322 17.14 -6.56 -0.54
N VAL A 323 16.08 -5.81 -0.84
CA VAL A 323 14.92 -6.33 -1.59
C VAL A 323 15.29 -6.66 -3.02
N ASP A 324 16.09 -5.83 -3.69
CA ASP A 324 16.58 -6.11 -5.05
C ASP A 324 17.45 -7.37 -5.09
N GLN A 325 18.31 -7.56 -4.10
CA GLN A 325 19.10 -8.79 -3.95
C GLN A 325 18.21 -10.00 -3.67
N LEU A 326 17.15 -9.87 -2.88
CA LEU A 326 16.15 -10.94 -2.69
C LEU A 326 15.42 -11.27 -3.98
N ILE A 327 15.02 -10.27 -4.77
CA ILE A 327 14.36 -10.45 -6.06
C ILE A 327 15.27 -11.21 -7.03
N GLN A 328 16.58 -10.95 -7.01
CA GLN A 328 17.56 -11.68 -7.81
C GLN A 328 17.80 -13.11 -7.29
N PHE A 329 17.85 -13.29 -5.97
CA PHE A 329 18.08 -14.58 -5.33
C PHE A 329 16.89 -15.55 -5.45
N ILE A 330 15.65 -15.03 -5.51
CA ILE A 330 14.42 -15.81 -5.65
C ILE A 330 13.88 -15.63 -7.09
N PRO A 331 14.51 -16.26 -8.11
CA PRO A 331 14.05 -16.13 -9.48
C PRO A 331 12.65 -16.73 -9.62
N ALA A 332 11.80 -16.07 -10.40
CA ALA A 332 10.53 -16.63 -10.81
C ALA A 332 10.79 -17.84 -11.73
N PRO A 333 10.09 -18.98 -11.56
CA PRO A 333 10.23 -20.16 -12.42
C PRO A 333 10.04 -19.88 -13.92
N ASP A 334 9.19 -18.90 -14.24
CA ASP A 334 8.82 -18.53 -15.62
C ASP A 334 9.64 -17.37 -16.18
N PHE A 335 10.65 -16.86 -15.45
CA PHE A 335 11.50 -15.78 -15.93
C PHE A 335 12.63 -16.39 -16.75
N GLU A 336 12.52 -16.34 -18.09
CA GLU A 336 13.65 -16.66 -18.97
C GLU A 336 14.86 -15.82 -18.54
N PRO A 337 15.91 -16.45 -18.04
CA PRO A 337 17.07 -15.72 -17.59
C PRO A 337 17.90 -15.30 -18.82
N MET A 338 18.49 -14.10 -18.77
CA MET A 338 19.39 -13.56 -19.81
C MET A 338 20.31 -14.65 -20.41
N PRO A 339 20.57 -14.64 -21.73
CA PRO A 339 21.19 -15.75 -22.45
C PRO A 339 22.45 -16.33 -21.77
N GLU A 340 22.54 -17.66 -21.75
CA GLU A 340 23.50 -18.53 -21.04
C GLU A 340 24.96 -18.07 -21.02
N SER A 341 25.38 -17.25 -22.00
CA SER A 341 26.68 -16.59 -22.06
C SER A 341 27.09 -15.79 -20.82
N LYS A 342 26.13 -15.33 -19.98
CA LYS A 342 26.41 -14.55 -18.75
C LYS A 342 26.14 -15.28 -17.43
N GLN A 343 25.49 -16.46 -17.45
CA GLN A 343 25.12 -17.19 -16.22
C GLN A 343 26.21 -18.14 -15.70
N LYS A 344 27.06 -18.66 -16.59
CA LYS A 344 28.10 -19.63 -16.22
C LYS A 344 29.05 -19.08 -15.16
N THR A 345 29.39 -17.79 -15.24
CA THR A 345 30.36 -17.15 -14.35
C THR A 345 29.86 -16.93 -12.92
N PHE A 346 28.54 -16.89 -12.70
CA PHE A 346 27.95 -16.66 -11.37
C PHE A 346 27.75 -17.98 -10.62
N MET A 347 27.19 -19.00 -11.28
CA MET A 347 26.97 -20.33 -10.68
C MET A 347 28.26 -21.11 -10.42
N GLU A 348 29.27 -20.98 -11.28
CA GLU A 348 30.58 -21.63 -11.05
C GLU A 348 31.31 -21.05 -9.82
N LYS A 349 31.14 -19.75 -9.54
CA LYS A 349 31.71 -19.11 -8.34
C LYS A 349 31.01 -19.51 -7.05
N VAL A 350 29.69 -19.67 -7.08
CA VAL A 350 28.91 -20.12 -5.92
C VAL A 350 29.22 -21.58 -5.59
N ILE A 351 29.29 -22.48 -6.60
CA ILE A 351 29.60 -23.89 -6.38
C ILE A 351 31.07 -24.11 -5.95
N ALA A 352 32.02 -23.32 -6.46
CA ALA A 352 33.43 -23.40 -6.05
C ALA A 352 33.66 -22.94 -4.60
N PHE A 353 32.85 -22.01 -4.09
CA PHE A 353 32.92 -21.54 -2.70
C PHE A 353 32.51 -22.64 -1.70
N PHE A 354 31.55 -23.51 -2.04
CA PHE A 354 31.10 -24.60 -1.17
C PHE A 354 31.97 -25.87 -1.20
N ARG A 355 32.95 -25.99 -2.11
CA ARG A 355 33.81 -27.19 -2.24
C ARG A 355 35.20 -27.08 -1.59
N LYS A 356 35.55 -25.94 -0.99
CA LYS A 356 36.88 -25.71 -0.39
C LYS A 356 36.93 -25.69 1.13
N SER A 357 35.85 -26.12 1.80
CA SER A 357 35.74 -26.08 3.26
C SER A 357 35.53 -27.46 3.91
N ASP A 358 35.91 -28.55 3.23
CA ASP A 358 36.07 -29.88 3.83
C ASP A 358 37.54 -30.27 3.89
#